data_AF-A0A6B2H392-F1
#
_entry.id   AF-A0A6B2H392-F1
#
_cell.length_a   1.000
_cell.length_b   1.000
_cell.length_c   1.000
_cell.angle_alpha   90.00
_cell.angle_beta   90.00
_cell.angle_gamma   90.00
#
_symmetry.space_group_name_H-M   'P 1'
#
loop_
_entity.id
_entity.type
_entity.pdbx_description
1 polymer ?
#
loop_
_entity_poly.entity_id
_entity_poly.type
_entity_poly.pdbx_seq_one_letter_code
_entity_poly.pdbx_strand_id
1 'polypeptide(L)'
;MAKFLLTLFAVIVMCSYASAQKLSLTQNFSSALSITDTIATKPMLAVSGPMRQMDYLALTPNEETIDVERDAIEEAAKLRIQARTDAKAYYKPKGVFWGTLGTTILYPAAGLLTGAVVSIVPPVINDEVNPNAHLMKDKAYEEAFKKQAHRKRFGNAAAGFGIGVAVLGIVSKVIVGGL
;
A
#
# COMPACT_ATOMS: atom_id res chain seq x y z
N MET A 1 38.74 -18.41 -6.90
CA MET A 1 37.41 -17.78 -7.08
C MET A 1 36.65 -17.62 -5.75
N ALA A 2 36.55 -18.63 -4.88
CA ALA A 2 35.85 -18.52 -3.58
C ALA A 2 36.38 -17.43 -2.62
N LYS A 3 37.68 -17.12 -2.65
CA LYS A 3 38.29 -16.09 -1.80
C LYS A 3 37.82 -14.65 -2.13
N PHE A 4 37.51 -14.36 -3.40
CA PHE A 4 37.01 -13.05 -3.82
C PHE A 4 35.53 -12.84 -3.47
N LEU A 5 34.74 -13.90 -3.49
CA LEU A 5 33.33 -13.85 -3.07
C LEU A 5 33.19 -13.56 -1.57
N LEU A 6 34.09 -14.14 -0.77
CA LEU A 6 34.09 -13.99 0.69
C LEU A 6 34.60 -12.60 1.12
N THR A 7 35.56 -12.02 0.40
CA THR A 7 35.99 -10.64 0.65
C THR A 7 34.96 -9.61 0.20
N LEU A 8 34.25 -9.83 -0.91
CA LEU A 8 33.16 -8.95 -1.35
C LEU A 8 31.99 -8.96 -0.34
N PHE A 9 31.60 -10.15 0.15
CA PHE A 9 30.60 -10.27 1.21
C PHE A 9 31.03 -9.59 2.50
N ALA A 10 32.30 -9.72 2.91
CA ALA A 10 32.82 -9.08 4.11
C ALA A 10 32.80 -7.54 4.00
N VAL A 11 33.12 -6.98 2.83
CA VAL A 11 33.09 -5.52 2.60
C VAL A 11 31.65 -4.97 2.60
N ILE A 12 30.69 -5.70 2.00
CA ILE A 12 29.28 -5.30 2.00
C ILE A 12 28.67 -5.36 3.41
N VAL A 13 29.04 -6.39 4.20
CA VAL A 13 28.62 -6.50 5.60
C VAL A 13 29.23 -5.37 6.44
N MET A 14 30.52 -5.06 6.28
CA MET A 14 31.16 -3.93 7.00
C MET A 14 30.59 -2.56 6.63
N CYS A 15 30.25 -2.30 5.36
CA CYS A 15 29.62 -1.03 4.95
C CYS A 15 28.20 -0.86 5.53
N SER A 16 27.50 -1.97 5.80
CA SER A 16 26.14 -1.95 6.36
C SER A 16 26.11 -1.61 7.86
N TYR A 17 27.20 -1.86 8.60
CA TYR A 17 27.28 -1.49 10.03
C TYR A 17 27.59 -0.01 10.28
N ALA A 18 28.23 0.68 9.32
CA ALA A 18 28.58 2.10 9.48
C ALA A 18 27.39 3.06 9.34
N SER A 19 26.26 2.61 8.78
CA SER A 19 25.08 3.45 8.50
C SER A 19 23.92 3.27 9.50
N ALA A 20 24.07 2.39 10.50
CA ALA A 20 22.98 2.04 11.42
C ALA A 20 22.80 2.95 12.66
N GLN A 21 23.58 4.03 12.82
CA GLN A 21 23.53 4.85 14.05
C GLN A 21 22.59 6.08 14.04
N LYS A 22 21.76 6.28 13.02
CA LYS A 22 20.75 7.36 13.06
C LYS A 22 19.39 6.92 12.51
N LEU A 23 18.76 5.95 13.17
CA LEU A 23 17.30 5.85 13.11
C LEU A 23 16.78 5.23 14.42
N SER A 24 16.86 6.01 15.49
CA SER A 24 16.10 5.77 16.72
C SER A 24 14.62 6.11 16.46
N LEU A 25 13.93 5.26 15.71
CA LEU A 25 12.47 5.27 15.61
C LEU A 25 11.95 4.09 16.42
N THR A 26 11.76 4.38 17.71
CA THR A 26 10.69 3.85 18.56
C THR A 26 10.44 2.35 18.50
N GLN A 27 11.10 1.67 19.44
CA GLN A 27 10.66 0.40 20.01
C GLN A 27 9.28 0.60 20.66
N ASN A 28 8.22 0.32 19.92
CA ASN A 28 6.89 0.00 20.46
C ASN A 28 6.24 -1.07 19.57
N PHE A 29 6.98 -2.16 19.37
CA PHE A 29 6.50 -3.39 18.72
C PHE A 29 6.36 -4.47 19.80
N SER A 30 5.37 -4.35 20.67
CA SER A 30 4.99 -5.44 21.56
C SER A 30 3.54 -5.27 21.99
N SER A 31 2.60 -5.63 21.10
CA SER A 31 1.21 -6.05 21.39
C SER A 31 0.26 -5.81 20.19
N ALA A 32 0.53 -6.42 19.03
CA ALA A 32 -0.48 -6.53 17.97
C ALA A 32 -0.19 -7.71 17.02
N LEU A 33 0.15 -8.88 17.56
CA LEU A 33 0.14 -10.12 16.79
C LEU A 33 -0.70 -11.16 17.53
N SER A 34 -2.01 -10.96 17.48
CA SER A 34 -3.00 -12.00 17.69
C SER A 34 -4.13 -11.78 16.70
N ILE A 35 -3.89 -12.14 15.45
CA ILE A 35 -4.97 -12.40 14.49
C ILE A 35 -4.71 -13.78 13.90
N THR A 36 -4.79 -14.77 14.78
CA THR A 36 -5.11 -16.13 14.41
C THR A 36 -6.47 -16.39 15.02
N ASP A 37 -7.52 -15.81 14.43
CA ASP A 37 -8.89 -16.22 14.75
C ASP A 37 -9.60 -16.63 13.46
N THR A 38 -9.45 -17.93 13.20
CA THR A 38 -10.59 -18.84 13.11
C THR A 38 -11.78 -18.30 12.32
N ILE A 39 -11.84 -18.70 11.05
CA ILE A 39 -13.07 -18.79 10.26
C ILE A 39 -13.96 -19.84 10.95
N ALA A 40 -14.58 -19.45 12.06
CA ALA A 40 -15.64 -20.19 12.70
C ALA A 40 -16.94 -19.77 12.02
N THR A 41 -17.36 -20.60 11.06
CA THR A 41 -18.75 -20.68 10.59
C THR A 41 -19.67 -20.74 11.81
N LYS A 42 -20.25 -19.61 12.17
CA LYS A 42 -21.25 -19.51 13.21
C LYS A 42 -22.55 -20.10 12.64
N PRO A 43 -23.07 -21.23 13.15
CA PRO A 43 -24.36 -21.72 12.71
C PRO A 43 -25.43 -20.69 13.07
N MET A 44 -26.29 -20.38 12.10
CA MET A 44 -27.46 -19.54 12.28
C MET A 44 -28.33 -20.12 13.39
N LEU A 45 -28.30 -19.47 14.56
CA LEU A 45 -29.26 -19.70 15.62
C LEU A 45 -30.60 -19.12 15.16
N ALA A 46 -31.58 -20.01 15.01
CA ALA A 46 -32.98 -19.68 14.78
C ALA A 46 -33.50 -18.81 15.93
N VAL A 47 -33.70 -17.52 15.64
CA VAL A 47 -34.36 -16.58 16.53
C VAL A 47 -35.87 -16.82 16.42
N SER A 48 -36.40 -17.76 17.21
CA SER A 48 -37.84 -17.89 17.44
C SER A 48 -38.23 -17.00 18.63
N GLY A 49 -38.35 -15.70 18.39
CA GLY A 49 -38.99 -14.76 19.32
C GLY A 49 -40.42 -14.48 18.86
N PRO A 50 -41.40 -14.32 19.78
CA PRO A 50 -42.73 -13.86 19.40
C PRO A 50 -42.58 -12.48 18.76
N MET A 51 -43.03 -12.42 17.50
CA MET A 51 -43.04 -11.25 16.65
C MET A 51 -43.79 -10.13 17.39
N ARG A 52 -43.07 -9.22 18.04
CA ARG A 52 -43.64 -7.93 18.42
C ARG A 52 -43.99 -7.26 17.11
N GLN A 53 -45.29 -7.20 16.85
CA GLN A 53 -45.91 -6.39 15.81
C GLN A 53 -45.51 -4.95 16.11
N MET A 54 -44.36 -4.53 15.58
CA MET A 54 -43.99 -3.14 15.53
C MET A 54 -45.01 -2.51 14.60
N ASP A 55 -45.74 -1.54 15.12
CA ASP A 55 -46.51 -0.60 14.32
C ASP A 55 -45.53 0.02 13.30
N TYR A 56 -45.53 -0.54 12.09
CA TYR A 56 -44.97 0.09 10.92
C TYR A 56 -45.91 1.23 10.54
N LEU A 57 -45.93 2.29 11.37
CA LEU A 57 -46.35 3.59 10.89
C LEU A 57 -45.43 3.90 9.72
N ALA A 58 -46.02 3.80 8.54
CA ALA A 58 -45.38 4.06 7.26
C ALA A 58 -44.83 5.49 7.26
N LEU A 59 -43.57 5.64 7.68
CA LEU A 59 -42.70 6.68 7.17
C LEU A 59 -42.40 6.28 5.73
N THR A 60 -43.36 6.51 4.83
CA THR A 60 -43.06 6.65 3.41
C THR A 60 -41.99 7.74 3.34
N PRO A 61 -40.77 7.45 2.88
CA PRO A 61 -39.77 8.48 2.66
C PRO A 61 -40.43 9.48 1.71
N ASN A 62 -40.63 10.69 2.22
CA ASN A 62 -41.04 11.84 1.43
C ASN A 62 -40.11 11.93 0.22
N GLU A 63 -40.68 11.87 -0.98
CA GLU A 63 -39.98 11.72 -2.28
C GLU A 63 -38.81 12.71 -2.44
N GLU A 64 -38.95 13.90 -1.86
CA GLU A 64 -37.93 14.95 -1.77
C GLU A 64 -36.63 14.54 -1.04
N THR A 65 -36.69 13.64 -0.04
CA THR A 65 -35.48 13.18 0.68
C THR A 65 -34.64 12.19 -0.13
N ILE A 66 -35.26 11.46 -1.06
CA ILE A 66 -34.58 10.47 -1.91
C ILE A 66 -33.75 11.18 -2.98
N ASP A 67 -34.24 12.29 -3.54
CA ASP A 67 -33.54 13.04 -4.57
C ASP A 67 -32.28 13.73 -4.02
N VAL A 68 -32.35 14.30 -2.81
CA VAL A 68 -31.19 14.94 -2.15
C VAL A 68 -30.06 13.93 -1.85
N GLU A 69 -30.41 12.73 -1.41
CA GLU A 69 -29.42 11.68 -1.17
C GLU A 69 -28.78 11.19 -2.48
N ARG A 70 -29.57 11.03 -3.55
CA ARG A 70 -29.07 10.63 -4.86
C ARG A 70 -28.06 11.65 -5.40
N ASP A 71 -28.39 12.92 -5.32
CA ASP A 71 -27.55 13.99 -5.86
C ASP A 71 -26.21 14.07 -5.10
N ALA A 72 -26.24 13.91 -3.77
CA ALA A 72 -25.03 13.84 -2.95
C ALA A 72 -24.15 12.62 -3.29
N ILE A 73 -24.76 11.47 -3.57
CA ILE A 73 -24.03 10.25 -3.99
C ILE A 73 -23.37 10.47 -5.36
N GLU A 74 -24.08 11.09 -6.30
CA GLU A 74 -23.56 11.37 -7.64
C GLU A 74 -22.38 12.35 -7.58
N GLU A 75 -22.49 13.42 -6.80
CA GLU A 75 -21.41 14.37 -6.59
C GLU A 75 -20.18 13.70 -5.99
N ALA A 76 -20.36 12.89 -4.93
CA ALA A 76 -19.28 12.14 -4.32
C ALA A 76 -18.66 11.12 -5.31
N ALA A 77 -19.42 10.55 -6.25
CA ALA A 77 -18.89 9.67 -7.28
C ALA A 77 -18.01 10.43 -8.27
N LYS A 78 -18.43 11.62 -8.72
CA LYS A 78 -17.64 12.50 -9.61
C LYS A 78 -16.32 12.89 -8.96
N LEU A 79 -16.34 13.30 -7.69
CA LEU A 79 -15.14 13.64 -6.93
C LEU A 79 -14.15 12.46 -6.83
N ARG A 80 -14.64 11.25 -6.59
CA ARG A 80 -13.78 10.04 -6.55
C ARG A 80 -13.13 9.73 -7.89
N ILE A 81 -13.83 9.96 -9.00
CA ILE A 81 -13.27 9.76 -10.35
C ILE A 81 -12.18 10.80 -10.60
N GLN A 82 -12.44 12.06 -10.29
CA GLN A 82 -11.47 13.15 -10.43
C GLN A 82 -10.22 12.89 -9.57
N ALA A 83 -10.39 12.51 -8.31
CA ALA A 83 -9.30 12.16 -7.40
C ALA A 83 -8.37 11.07 -7.97
N ARG A 84 -8.92 10.06 -8.64
CA ARG A 84 -8.12 8.99 -9.26
C ARG A 84 -7.32 9.50 -10.45
N THR A 85 -7.91 10.38 -11.26
CA THR A 85 -7.24 10.99 -12.42
C THR A 85 -6.10 11.90 -11.95
N ASP A 86 -6.36 12.74 -10.95
CA ASP A 86 -5.38 13.65 -10.37
C ASP A 86 -4.24 12.87 -9.69
N ALA A 87 -4.54 11.81 -8.95
CA ALA A 87 -3.51 10.94 -8.38
C ALA A 87 -2.62 10.33 -9.45
N LYS A 88 -3.14 9.98 -10.65
CA LYS A 88 -2.29 9.48 -11.73
C LYS A 88 -1.38 10.57 -12.29
N ALA A 89 -1.88 11.80 -12.45
CA ALA A 89 -1.15 12.92 -13.02
C ALA A 89 -0.08 13.50 -12.06
N TYR A 90 -0.47 13.76 -10.82
CA TYR A 90 0.32 14.57 -9.88
C TYR A 90 1.11 13.72 -8.87
N TYR A 91 0.65 12.52 -8.50
CA TYR A 91 1.41 11.68 -7.56
C TYR A 91 2.63 11.05 -8.23
N LYS A 92 3.82 11.42 -7.76
CA LYS A 92 5.12 10.89 -8.23
C LYS A 92 5.84 10.23 -7.06
N PRO A 93 5.81 8.89 -6.92
CA PRO A 93 6.54 8.20 -5.87
C PRO A 93 8.05 8.22 -6.19
N LYS A 94 8.76 9.21 -5.64
CA LYS A 94 10.22 9.34 -5.79
C LYS A 94 10.93 8.24 -4.99
N GLY A 95 11.98 7.67 -5.55
CA GLY A 95 12.89 6.75 -4.84
C GLY A 95 12.37 5.34 -4.59
N VAL A 96 11.06 5.07 -4.61
CA VAL A 96 10.52 3.72 -4.33
C VAL A 96 11.04 2.68 -5.33
N PHE A 97 11.03 3.01 -6.62
CA PHE A 97 11.54 2.15 -7.67
C PHE A 97 13.04 1.84 -7.49
N TRP A 98 13.86 2.88 -7.28
CA TRP A 98 15.31 2.73 -7.12
C TRP A 98 15.67 2.03 -5.81
N GLY A 99 14.91 2.27 -4.76
CA GLY A 99 15.04 1.59 -3.47
C GLY A 99 14.80 0.10 -3.61
N THR A 100 13.66 -0.32 -4.20
CA THR A 100 13.37 -1.74 -4.37
C THR A 100 14.30 -2.42 -5.36
N LEU A 101 14.68 -1.75 -6.45
CA LEU A 101 15.66 -2.28 -7.39
C LEU A 101 17.03 -2.49 -6.71
N GLY A 102 17.52 -1.50 -5.98
CA GLY A 102 18.80 -1.57 -5.29
C GLY A 102 18.82 -2.64 -4.20
N THR A 103 17.77 -2.73 -3.37
CA THR A 103 17.67 -3.78 -2.35
C THR A 103 17.55 -5.16 -2.97
N THR A 104 16.80 -5.32 -4.06
CA THR A 104 16.65 -6.60 -4.75
C THR A 104 17.98 -7.08 -5.32
N ILE A 105 18.77 -6.20 -5.95
CA ILE A 105 20.09 -6.57 -6.51
C ILE A 105 21.08 -6.96 -5.41
N LEU A 106 21.12 -6.23 -4.29
CA LEU A 106 22.05 -6.52 -3.18
C LEU A 106 21.62 -7.76 -2.39
N TYR A 107 20.32 -7.87 -2.10
CA TYR A 107 19.74 -8.91 -1.26
C TYR A 107 18.34 -9.28 -1.79
N PRO A 108 18.22 -10.30 -2.67
CA PRO A 108 16.94 -10.67 -3.28
C PRO A 108 15.83 -10.95 -2.25
N ALA A 109 16.19 -11.58 -1.12
CA ALA A 109 15.27 -11.84 -0.01
C ALA A 109 14.79 -10.54 0.68
N ALA A 110 15.64 -9.52 0.78
CA ALA A 110 15.24 -8.21 1.31
C ALA A 110 14.29 -7.48 0.35
N GLY A 111 14.36 -7.75 -0.96
CA GLY A 111 13.41 -7.27 -1.96
C GLY A 111 11.95 -7.61 -1.61
N LEU A 112 11.69 -8.85 -1.18
CA LEU A 112 10.36 -9.27 -0.72
C LEU A 112 9.90 -8.52 0.53
N LEU A 113 10.79 -8.33 1.50
CA LEU A 113 10.50 -7.56 2.72
C LEU A 113 10.19 -6.10 2.37
N THR A 114 10.93 -5.49 1.45
CA THR A 114 10.62 -4.11 1.01
C THR A 114 9.25 -4.01 0.35
N GLY A 115 8.81 -5.02 -0.40
CA GLY A 115 7.45 -5.08 -0.95
C GLY A 115 6.37 -5.11 0.14
N ALA A 116 6.59 -5.91 1.20
CA ALA A 116 5.68 -5.98 2.34
C ALA A 116 5.63 -4.68 3.15
N VAL A 117 6.76 -4.01 3.37
CA VAL A 117 6.79 -2.73 4.08
C VAL A 117 6.08 -1.64 3.27
N VAL A 118 6.28 -1.61 1.94
CA VAL A 118 5.64 -0.61 1.06
C VAL A 118 4.12 -0.76 1.02
N SER A 119 3.57 -1.95 1.26
CA SER A 119 2.11 -2.13 1.30
C SER A 119 1.47 -1.58 2.58
N ILE A 120 2.20 -1.55 3.70
CA ILE A 120 1.69 -1.09 5.00
C ILE A 120 1.81 0.44 5.11
N VAL A 121 2.89 1.02 4.60
CA VAL A 121 3.17 2.45 4.82
C VAL A 121 2.29 3.32 3.92
N PRO A 122 1.46 4.22 4.49
CA PRO A 122 0.61 5.12 3.71
C PRO A 122 1.47 6.04 2.82
N PRO A 123 0.97 6.43 1.63
CA PRO A 123 1.69 7.34 0.75
C PRO A 123 1.69 8.75 1.35
N VAL A 124 2.87 9.38 1.38
CA VAL A 124 2.99 10.82 1.68
C VAL A 124 2.51 11.60 0.46
N ILE A 125 1.57 12.52 0.66
CA ILE A 125 1.04 13.38 -0.40
C ILE A 125 1.65 14.77 -0.20
N ASN A 126 2.25 15.33 -1.25
CA ASN A 126 2.72 16.70 -1.26
C ASN A 126 1.65 17.57 -1.94
N ASP A 127 1.01 18.42 -1.16
CA ASP A 127 -0.08 19.26 -1.62
C ASP A 127 0.39 20.34 -2.60
N GLU A 128 1.66 20.76 -2.52
CA GLU A 128 2.25 21.79 -3.39
C GLU A 128 2.23 21.46 -4.88
N VAL A 129 2.20 20.17 -5.24
CA VAL A 129 2.27 19.72 -6.65
C VAL A 129 0.88 19.55 -7.27
N ASN A 130 -0.18 19.44 -6.45
CA ASN A 130 -1.53 19.21 -6.94
C ASN A 130 -2.30 20.54 -7.01
N PRO A 131 -2.69 21.02 -8.21
CA PRO A 131 -3.50 22.25 -8.34
C PRO A 131 -4.86 22.12 -7.63
N ASN A 132 -5.36 20.89 -7.48
CA ASN A 132 -6.60 20.58 -6.80
C ASN A 132 -6.41 20.23 -5.32
N ALA A 133 -5.31 20.65 -4.68
CA ALA A 133 -5.06 20.38 -3.26
C ALA A 133 -6.20 20.87 -2.34
N HIS A 134 -6.93 21.92 -2.74
CA HIS A 134 -8.09 22.40 -2.01
C HIS A 134 -9.21 21.34 -1.89
N LEU A 135 -9.34 20.43 -2.86
CA LEU A 135 -10.32 19.33 -2.84
C LEU A 135 -9.95 18.21 -1.85
N MET A 136 -8.70 18.17 -1.36
CA MET A 136 -8.28 17.18 -0.35
C MET A 136 -8.92 17.42 1.02
N LYS A 137 -9.62 18.55 1.21
CA LYS A 137 -10.47 18.78 2.38
C LYS A 137 -11.71 17.86 2.39
N ASP A 138 -12.15 17.42 1.22
CA ASP A 138 -13.24 16.46 1.10
C ASP A 138 -12.73 15.03 1.30
N LYS A 139 -13.31 14.34 2.27
CA LYS A 139 -12.97 12.95 2.62
C LYS A 139 -13.16 11.99 1.44
N ALA A 140 -14.19 12.18 0.62
CA ALA A 140 -14.45 11.31 -0.53
C ALA A 140 -13.36 11.43 -1.60
N TYR A 141 -12.86 12.66 -1.82
CA TYR A 141 -11.74 12.92 -2.73
C TYR A 141 -10.43 12.38 -2.15
N GLU A 142 -10.13 12.70 -0.88
CA GLU A 142 -8.88 12.31 -0.21
C GLU A 142 -8.68 10.79 -0.18
N GLU A 143 -9.72 10.03 0.19
CA GLU A 143 -9.64 8.56 0.26
C GLU A 143 -9.39 7.94 -1.12
N ALA A 144 -10.08 8.43 -2.15
CA ALA A 144 -9.90 7.94 -3.52
C ALA A 144 -8.51 8.29 -4.06
N PHE A 145 -7.99 9.48 -3.75
CA PHE A 145 -6.64 9.91 -4.11
C PHE A 145 -5.59 9.03 -3.42
N LYS A 146 -5.67 8.88 -2.08
CA LYS A 146 -4.75 8.04 -1.29
C LYS A 146 -4.72 6.60 -1.78
N LYS A 147 -5.89 6.02 -2.06
CA LYS A 147 -6.01 4.65 -2.58
C LYS A 147 -5.31 4.49 -3.94
N GLN A 148 -5.48 5.46 -4.84
CA GLN A 148 -4.84 5.42 -6.14
C GLN A 148 -3.32 5.67 -6.05
N ALA A 149 -2.89 6.59 -5.19
CA ALA A 149 -1.48 6.86 -4.91
C ALA A 149 -0.77 5.63 -4.36
N HIS A 150 -1.39 4.92 -3.42
CA HIS A 150 -0.88 3.67 -2.86
C HIS A 150 -0.70 2.59 -3.93
N ARG A 151 -1.70 2.38 -4.80
CA ARG A 151 -1.59 1.46 -5.95
C ARG A 151 -0.44 1.81 -6.88
N LYS A 152 -0.25 3.09 -7.19
CA LYS A 152 0.86 3.56 -8.04
C LYS A 152 2.22 3.33 -7.38
N ARG A 153 2.32 3.58 -6.06
CA ARG A 153 3.52 3.30 -5.27
C ARG A 153 3.88 1.81 -5.29
N PHE A 154 2.89 0.95 -5.07
CA PHE A 154 3.06 -0.50 -5.10
C PHE A 154 3.47 -0.99 -6.49
N GLY A 155 2.83 -0.49 -7.56
CA GLY A 155 3.21 -0.83 -8.93
C GLY A 155 4.66 -0.50 -9.26
N ASN A 156 5.15 0.67 -8.83
CA ASN A 156 6.55 1.04 -9.02
C ASN A 156 7.52 0.19 -8.20
N ALA A 157 7.15 -0.16 -6.96
CA ALA A 157 7.93 -1.08 -6.12
C ALA A 157 8.06 -2.46 -6.78
N ALA A 158 6.94 -3.03 -7.24
CA ALA A 158 6.87 -4.31 -7.92
C ALA A 158 7.65 -4.31 -9.25
N ALA A 159 7.58 -3.21 -10.01
CA ALA A 159 8.38 -3.04 -11.22
C ALA A 159 9.88 -3.05 -10.91
N GLY A 160 10.32 -2.32 -9.88
CA GLY A 160 11.72 -2.32 -9.44
C GLY A 160 12.20 -3.70 -8.99
N PHE A 161 11.36 -4.44 -8.26
CA PHE A 161 11.63 -5.83 -7.88
C PHE A 161 11.76 -6.75 -9.10
N GLY A 162 10.79 -6.71 -10.03
CA GLY A 162 10.79 -7.55 -11.23
C GLY A 162 12.03 -7.32 -12.10
N ILE A 163 12.41 -6.05 -12.31
CA ILE A 163 13.65 -5.70 -13.02
C ILE A 163 14.88 -6.18 -12.25
N GLY A 164 14.91 -5.99 -10.91
CA GLY A 164 16.01 -6.45 -10.07
C GLY A 164 16.24 -7.96 -10.17
N VAL A 165 15.17 -8.77 -10.13
CA VAL A 165 15.24 -10.22 -10.30
C VAL A 165 15.73 -10.59 -11.70
N ALA A 166 15.27 -9.90 -12.75
CA ALA A 166 15.73 -10.14 -14.11
C ALA A 166 17.24 -9.87 -14.26
N VAL A 167 17.73 -8.74 -13.73
CA VAL A 167 19.16 -8.39 -13.72
C VAL A 167 19.97 -9.46 -12.99
N LEU A 168 19.53 -9.89 -11.81
CA LEU A 168 20.18 -10.96 -11.06
C LEU A 168 20.21 -12.29 -11.82
N GLY A 169 19.14 -12.63 -12.53
CA GLY A 169 19.07 -13.82 -13.37
C GLY A 169 20.11 -13.79 -14.49
N ILE A 170 20.24 -12.65 -15.17
CA ILE A 170 21.25 -12.45 -16.22
C ILE A 170 22.67 -12.54 -15.65
N VAL A 171 22.94 -11.85 -14.55
CA VAL A 171 24.26 -11.87 -13.88
C VAL A 171 24.60 -13.29 -13.41
N SER A 172 23.65 -14.00 -12.82
CA SER A 172 23.85 -15.40 -12.38
C SER A 172 24.13 -16.31 -13.58
N LYS A 173 23.43 -16.12 -14.70
CA LYS A 173 23.68 -16.87 -15.94
C LYS A 173 25.06 -16.60 -16.50
N VAL A 174 25.54 -15.36 -16.50
CA VAL A 174 26.89 -15.02 -16.97
C VAL A 174 27.96 -15.65 -16.06
N ILE A 175 27.77 -15.62 -14.74
CA ILE A 175 28.72 -16.21 -13.78
C ILE A 175 28.77 -17.74 -13.91
N VAL A 176 27.62 -18.40 -14.06
CA VAL A 176 27.54 -19.86 -14.20
C VAL A 176 27.94 -20.32 -15.60
N GLY A 177 27.62 -19.52 -16.62
CA GLY A 177 27.93 -19.79 -18.02
C GLY A 177 29.39 -19.55 -18.41
N GLY A 178 30.15 -18.82 -17.57
CA GLY A 178 31.55 -18.47 -17.82
C GLY A 178 31.69 -17.34 -18.85
N LEU A 179 32.71 -16.48 -18.84
CA LEU A 179 34.03 -16.55 -18.18
C LEU A 179 34.64 -17.95 -18.14
#